data_AF-A0A7V2W2C9-F1
#
_entry.id   AF-A0A7V2W2C9-F1
#
_cell.length_a   1.000
_cell.length_b   1.000
_cell.length_c   1.000
_cell.angle_alpha   90.00
_cell.angle_beta   90.00
_cell.angle_gamma   90.00
#
_symmetry.space_group_name_H-M   'P 1'
#
loop_
_entity.id
_entity.type
_entity.pdbx_description
1 polymer ?
#
loop_
_entity_poly.entity_id
_entity_poly.type
_entity_poly.pdbx_seq_one_letter_code
_entity_poly.pdbx_strand_id
1 'polypeptide(L)' 'MAKITLTINGQQIQAEKGMTVLEAARSADIYIPTLCHFPDLEPYGGCR' A
#
# COMPACT_ATOMS: atom_id res chain seq x y z
N MET A 1 -13.91 -3.72 10.47
CA MET A 1 -12.79 -2.78 10.27
C MET A 1 -13.28 -1.63 9.40
N ALA A 2 -12.86 -0.39 9.63
CA ALA A 2 -13.37 0.77 8.87
C ALA A 2 -12.68 0.85 7.50
N LYS A 3 -13.47 0.85 6.41
CA LYS A 3 -12.96 1.02 5.05
C LYS A 3 -12.86 2.51 4.69
N ILE A 4 -11.82 2.87 3.95
CA ILE A 4 -11.51 4.22 3.49
C ILE A 4 -11.42 4.17 1.97
N THR A 5 -12.08 5.10 1.30
CA THR A 5 -11.99 5.27 -0.15
C THR A 5 -10.84 6.23 -0.47
N LEU A 6 -9.94 5.84 -1.36
CA LEU A 6 -8.84 6.66 -1.82
C LEU A 6 -8.58 6.44 -3.31
N THR A 7 -7.84 7.35 -3.95
CA THR A 7 -7.59 7.31 -5.38
C THR A 7 -6.10 7.11 -5.65
N ILE A 8 -5.74 6.08 -6.43
CA ILE A 8 -4.37 5.83 -6.90
C ILE A 8 -4.39 5.77 -8.43
N ASN A 9 -3.56 6.56 -9.11
CA ASN A 9 -3.51 6.63 -10.58
C ASN A 9 -4.88 6.89 -11.25
N GLY A 10 -5.76 7.67 -10.60
CA GLY A 10 -7.11 7.95 -11.08
C GLY A 10 -8.12 6.82 -10.84
N GLN A 11 -7.70 5.65 -10.36
CA GLN A 11 -8.60 4.59 -9.92
C GLN A 11 -9.01 4.79 -8.47
N GLN A 12 -10.31 4.68 -8.21
CA GLN A 12 -10.85 4.71 -6.87
C GLN A 12 -10.79 3.31 -6.25
N ILE A 13 -10.14 3.19 -5.08
CA ILE A 13 -9.93 1.92 -4.39
C ILE A 13 -10.40 2.00 -2.94
N GLN A 14 -10.75 0.84 -2.39
CA GLN A 14 -11.14 0.69 -0.98
C GLN A 14 -10.00 0.05 -0.19
N ALA A 15 -9.47 0.77 0.79
CA ALA A 15 -8.45 0.28 1.70
C ALA A 15 -9.00 0.15 3.12
N GLU A 16 -8.39 -0.69 3.93
CA GLU A 16 -8.73 -0.79 5.35
C GLU A 16 -7.92 0.22 6.17
N LYS A 17 -8.56 0.80 7.19
CA LYS A 17 -7.88 1.70 8.12
C LYS A 17 -6.70 0.98 8.77
N GLY A 18 -5.49 1.50 8.58
CA GLY A 18 -4.24 0.92 9.07
C GLY A 18 -3.36 0.33 7.97
N MET A 19 -3.90 0.09 6.77
CA MET A 19 -3.09 -0.26 5.60
C MET A 19 -2.15 0.88 5.22
N THR A 20 -0.94 0.51 4.85
CA THR A 20 0.01 1.39 4.17
C THR A 20 -0.43 1.66 2.74
N VAL A 21 0.10 2.75 2.15
CA VAL A 21 -0.15 3.07 0.73
C VAL A 21 0.36 1.94 -0.19
N LEU A 22 1.44 1.27 0.18
CA LEU A 22 2.00 0.15 -0.59
C LEU A 22 1.06 -1.05 -0.62
N GLU A 23 0.48 -1.41 0.53
CA GLU A 23 -0.51 -2.50 0.61
C GLU A 23 -1.79 -2.14 -0.15
N ALA A 24 -2.28 -0.91 0.00
CA ALA A 24 -3.44 -0.42 -0.73
C ALA A 24 -3.21 -0.48 -2.26
N ALA A 25 -2.05 -0.04 -2.75
CA ALA A 25 -1.68 -0.11 -4.16
C ALA A 25 -1.62 -1.56 -4.66
N ARG A 26 -0.95 -2.46 -3.92
CA ARG A 26 -0.88 -3.88 -4.27
C ARG A 26 -2.25 -4.57 -4.29
N SER A 27 -3.16 -4.19 -3.39
CA SER A 27 -4.53 -4.72 -3.38
C SER A 27 -5.35 -4.36 -4.62
N ALA A 28 -4.91 -3.33 -5.36
CA ALA A 28 -5.50 -2.88 -6.61
C ALA A 28 -4.64 -3.24 -7.84
N ASP A 29 -3.73 -4.22 -7.71
CA ASP A 29 -2.79 -4.65 -8.75
C ASP A 29 -1.85 -3.53 -9.26
N ILE A 30 -1.66 -2.48 -8.46
CA ILE A 30 -0.72 -1.38 -8.75
C ILE A 30 0.63 -1.72 -8.14
N TYR A 31 1.59 -2.07 -9.00
CA TYR A 31 2.94 -2.38 -8.57
C TYR A 31 3.74 -1.12 -8.25
N ILE A 32 4.25 -1.05 -7.02
CA ILE A 32 5.25 -0.06 -6.59
C ILE A 32 6.55 -0.81 -6.32
N PRO A 33 7.65 -0.49 -7.03
CA PRO A 33 8.94 -1.11 -6.79
C PRO A 33 9.43 -0.86 -5.36
N THR A 34 9.83 -1.91 -4.67
CA THR A 34 10.36 -1.82 -3.31
C THR A 34 11.51 -2.78 -3.13
N LEU A 35 12.66 -2.29 -2.68
CA LEU A 35 13.82 -3.14 -2.35
C LEU A 35 13.90 -3.47 -0.86
N CYS A 36 13.38 -2.59 -0.02
CA CYS A 36 13.52 -2.63 1.45
C CYS A 36 12.25 -3.04 2.18
N HIS A 37 11.18 -3.40 1.46
CA HIS A 37 9.93 -3.86 2.06
C HIS A 37 9.86 -5.38 2.03
N PHE A 38 9.64 -5.98 3.20
CA PHE A 38 9.36 -7.41 3.33
C PHE A 38 8.19 -7.61 4.32
N PRO A 39 7.17 -8.45 4.02
CA PRO A 39 5.96 -8.56 4.85
C PRO A 39 6.19 -8.97 6.30
N ASP A 40 7.20 -9.79 6.55
CA ASP A 40 7.52 -10.31 7.89
C ASP A 40 8.51 -9.43 8.67
N LEU A 41 8.90 -8.27 8.13
CA LEU A 41 9.81 -7.33 8.75
C LEU A 41 9.12 -5.99 9.03
N GLU A 42 9.60 -5.30 10.06
CA GLU A 42 9.14 -3.94 10.34
C GLU A 42 9.48 -2.99 9.17
N PRO A 43 8.57 -2.07 8.79
CA PRO A 43 8.85 -1.10 7.76
C PRO A 43 10.04 -0.19 8.11
N TYR A 44 11.10 -0.25 7.29
CA TYR A 44 12.34 0.51 7.54
C TYR A 44 12.57 1.69 6.57
N GLY A 45 12.11 1.60 5.31
CA GLY A 45 12.18 2.72 4.36
C GLY A 45 13.58 3.07 3.81
N GLY A 46 14.55 2.16 3.84
CA GLY A 46 15.94 2.44 3.43
C GLY A 46 16.23 2.53 1.92
N CYS A 47 15.28 2.18 1.05
CA CYS A 47 15.51 1.99 -0.38
C CYS A 47 15.16 3.19 -1.28
N ARG A 48 14.30 4.09 -0.81
CA ARG A 48 13.78 5.30 -1.49
C ARG A 48 13.75 5.24 -3.02
#